data_AF-A0A418BAK2-F1
#
_entry.id   AF-A0A418BAK2-F1
#
_cell.length_a   1.000
_cell.length_b   1.000
_cell.length_c   1.000
_cell.angle_alpha   90.00
_cell.angle_beta   90.00
_cell.angle_gamma   90.00
#
_symmetry.space_group_name_H-M   'P 1'
#
loop_
_entity.id
_entity.type
_entity.pdbx_description
1 polymer ?
#
loop_
_entity_poly.entity_id
_entity_poly.type
_entity_poly.pdbx_seq_one_letter_code
_entity_poly.pdbx_strand_id
1 'polypeptide(L)'
;MPARPRTCVPLPAGLLKLHDNSFLTTAYGGDKNPLALIVINGIGLISCFDHLWEKARFTLCADGGANKLYDYIKRDSVASAKNFVPQYIKGDLDSIRPEVASYFQLHGAQVIQDPDQESNDLDKCLTLLQALQGDLASNDQGEPIKLNVLVVGAMGGRFDQEMQNVNALFQWQRFRPQRFAKSNPLFMARSSIFHRMTLVSDSTSAVLLAPGKHCIRPNFDVEGRKCGLIPIGNGLRYQGGWTKHTRKLALTGLYMIQMTLAYLAMLVVMVYDSVLFLALIAGFGFAFAIFKSERSLGLKSTAMMRATWRFDESDFLTVLSVEGMMCMQNCGSTVQSALEKVPGVKQVYVGFSEKCAYVSGSAPTVALVDAVEAVGFEARVLRRPRAESDGAPAYGSNSHLA
;
A
#
# COMPACT_ATOMS: atom_id res chain seq x y z
N MET A 1 -5.08 -14.22 -30.50
CA MET A 1 -5.29 -12.81 -30.91
C MET A 1 -4.28 -11.95 -30.17
N PRO A 2 -3.52 -11.07 -30.83
CA PRO A 2 -2.64 -10.14 -30.12
C PRO A 2 -3.49 -9.13 -29.37
N ALA A 3 -3.20 -8.93 -28.08
CA ALA A 3 -3.92 -8.00 -27.23
C ALA A 3 -3.76 -6.57 -27.77
N ARG A 4 -4.87 -5.88 -28.06
CA ARG A 4 -4.84 -4.44 -28.38
C ARG A 4 -4.27 -3.67 -27.18
N PRO A 5 -3.36 -2.70 -27.39
CA PRO A 5 -2.87 -1.86 -26.31
C PRO A 5 -4.05 -1.05 -25.78
N ARG A 6 -4.43 -1.28 -24.52
CA ARG A 6 -5.41 -0.43 -23.84
C ARG A 6 -4.75 0.91 -23.61
N THR A 7 -5.11 1.87 -24.45
CA THR A 7 -4.68 3.27 -24.39
C THR A 7 -4.88 3.81 -22.98
N CYS A 8 -3.77 4.23 -22.36
CA CYS A 8 -3.76 4.99 -21.12
C CYS A 8 -4.71 6.18 -21.25
N VAL A 9 -5.69 6.26 -20.34
CA VAL A 9 -6.54 7.45 -20.21
C VAL A 9 -5.62 8.65 -19.94
N PRO A 10 -5.68 9.74 -20.73
CA PRO A 10 -4.89 10.93 -20.45
C PRO A 10 -5.35 11.53 -19.12
N LEU A 11 -4.41 11.69 -18.19
CA LEU A 11 -4.68 12.17 -16.83
C LEU A 11 -4.75 13.71 -16.82
N PRO A 12 -5.67 14.31 -16.03
CA PRO A 12 -5.76 15.76 -15.88
C PRO A 12 -4.50 16.34 -15.24
N ALA A 13 -4.12 17.54 -15.67
CA ALA A 13 -2.93 18.25 -15.20
C ALA A 13 -3.01 18.55 -13.70
N GLY A 14 -2.20 17.81 -12.93
CA GLY A 14 -1.97 17.99 -11.50
C GLY A 14 -0.70 17.25 -11.11
N LEU A 15 -0.12 17.57 -9.95
CA LEU A 15 1.14 17.01 -9.42
C LEU A 15 0.99 15.53 -8.99
N LEU A 16 0.60 14.67 -9.92
CA LEU A 16 0.42 13.24 -9.75
C LEU A 16 1.79 12.56 -9.75
N LYS A 17 2.09 11.79 -8.69
CA LYS A 17 3.27 10.93 -8.66
C LYS A 17 2.97 9.63 -9.40
N LEU A 18 3.58 9.47 -10.58
CA LEU A 18 3.46 8.26 -11.39
C LEU A 18 4.41 7.18 -10.85
N HIS A 19 3.86 5.99 -10.62
CA HIS A 19 4.59 4.77 -10.34
C HIS A 19 4.36 3.82 -11.51
N ASP A 20 5.32 3.77 -12.43
CA ASP A 20 5.27 2.90 -13.59
C ASP A 20 6.20 1.70 -13.36
N ASN A 21 5.67 0.49 -13.47
CA ASN A 21 6.43 -0.75 -13.29
C ASN A 21 6.82 -1.39 -14.64
N SER A 22 6.55 -0.73 -15.76
CA SER A 22 6.97 -1.20 -17.09
C SER A 22 8.48 -1.44 -17.17
N PHE A 23 9.31 -0.69 -16.43
CA PHE A 23 10.77 -0.86 -16.40
C PHE A 23 11.24 -2.29 -16.05
N LEU A 24 10.39 -3.07 -15.36
CA LEU A 24 10.64 -4.49 -15.05
C LEU A 24 10.76 -5.37 -16.31
N THR A 25 10.11 -5.01 -17.41
CA THR A 25 10.13 -5.79 -18.67
C THR A 25 10.66 -5.02 -19.86
N THR A 26 10.46 -3.70 -19.97
CA THR A 26 10.83 -2.94 -21.18
C THR A 26 12.34 -2.87 -21.39
N ALA A 27 12.84 -3.23 -22.59
CA ALA A 27 14.28 -3.35 -22.86
C ALA A 27 15.09 -2.04 -22.82
N TYR A 28 14.47 -0.86 -23.02
CA TYR A 28 15.17 0.43 -22.93
C TYR A 28 14.16 1.60 -22.94
N GLY A 29 14.51 2.72 -22.29
CA GLY A 29 14.18 4.06 -22.84
C GLY A 29 13.21 4.99 -22.11
N GLY A 30 13.06 4.96 -20.77
CA GLY A 30 12.15 5.90 -20.09
C GLY A 30 12.67 6.55 -18.81
N ASP A 31 13.37 5.81 -17.96
CA ASP A 31 13.80 6.34 -16.66
C ASP A 31 15.17 7.03 -16.77
N LYS A 32 15.19 8.33 -16.46
CA LYS A 32 16.41 9.15 -16.38
C LYS A 32 17.33 8.73 -15.22
N ASN A 33 16.83 7.90 -14.31
CA ASN A 33 17.47 7.57 -13.05
C ASN A 33 18.05 6.14 -13.10
N PRO A 34 19.34 5.95 -12.73
CA PRO A 34 19.97 4.63 -12.80
C PRO A 34 19.32 3.64 -11.83
N LEU A 35 19.26 2.38 -12.25
CA LEU A 35 18.80 1.26 -11.42
C LEU A 35 19.94 0.77 -10.51
N ALA A 36 19.64 0.55 -9.24
CA ALA A 36 20.49 -0.16 -8.29
C ALA A 36 19.77 -1.40 -7.79
N LEU A 37 20.43 -2.54 -7.84
CA LEU A 37 19.89 -3.84 -7.46
C LEU A 37 20.58 -4.33 -6.18
N ILE A 38 19.80 -4.64 -5.15
CA ILE A 38 20.29 -5.20 -3.89
C ILE A 38 19.66 -6.59 -3.70
N VAL A 39 20.49 -7.62 -3.61
CA VAL A 39 20.06 -8.98 -3.29
C VAL A 39 20.22 -9.20 -1.80
N ILE A 40 19.14 -9.56 -1.09
CA ILE A 40 19.19 -9.88 0.33
C ILE A 40 18.95 -11.37 0.58
N ASN A 41 19.14 -11.83 1.83
CA ASN A 41 18.99 -13.23 2.23
C ASN A 41 17.52 -13.69 2.33
N GLY A 42 16.77 -13.58 1.22
CA GLY A 42 15.34 -13.91 1.13
C GLY A 42 15.02 -15.26 0.51
N ILE A 43 13.73 -15.50 0.27
CA ILE A 43 13.26 -16.67 -0.49
C ILE A 43 13.30 -16.35 -1.99
N GLY A 44 14.38 -16.78 -2.63
CA GLY A 44 14.49 -16.83 -4.09
C GLY A 44 14.73 -15.48 -4.78
N LEU A 45 15.00 -15.57 -6.08
CA LEU A 45 15.10 -14.43 -6.99
C LEU A 45 13.84 -14.35 -7.86
N ILE A 46 13.62 -13.19 -8.46
CA ILE A 46 12.46 -12.89 -9.30
C ILE A 46 12.62 -13.44 -10.72
N SER A 47 11.52 -13.77 -11.40
CA SER A 47 11.55 -14.37 -12.74
C SER A 47 12.24 -13.50 -13.80
N CYS A 48 12.21 -12.18 -13.64
CA CYS A 48 12.89 -11.21 -14.51
C CYS A 48 14.27 -10.76 -13.99
N PHE A 49 14.88 -11.52 -13.06
CA PHE A 49 16.13 -11.14 -12.41
C PHE A 49 17.28 -10.89 -13.40
N ASP A 50 17.48 -11.79 -14.36
CA ASP A 50 18.50 -11.68 -15.41
C ASP A 50 18.47 -10.32 -16.13
N HIS A 51 17.28 -9.93 -16.59
CA HIS A 51 17.06 -8.68 -17.31
C HIS A 51 17.31 -7.45 -16.43
N LEU A 52 16.95 -7.55 -15.15
CA LEU A 52 17.17 -6.47 -14.19
C LEU A 52 18.64 -6.33 -13.81
N TRP A 53 19.36 -7.44 -13.74
CA TRP A 53 20.79 -7.46 -13.46
C TRP A 53 21.58 -6.76 -14.57
N GLU A 54 21.31 -7.07 -15.83
CA GLU A 54 21.99 -6.47 -16.99
C GLU A 54 21.75 -4.95 -17.08
N LYS A 55 20.62 -4.46 -16.56
CA LYS A 55 20.26 -3.03 -16.51
C LYS A 55 20.80 -2.29 -15.28
N ALA A 56 21.15 -3.01 -14.22
CA ALA A 56 21.52 -2.40 -12.96
C ALA A 56 22.88 -1.71 -13.09
N ARG A 57 22.92 -0.40 -12.82
CA ARG A 57 24.17 0.37 -12.77
C ARG A 57 25.03 -0.04 -11.58
N PHE A 58 24.37 -0.39 -10.48
CA PHE A 58 24.97 -0.90 -9.26
C PHE A 58 24.32 -2.23 -8.85
N THR A 59 25.15 -3.22 -8.52
CA THR A 59 24.71 -4.53 -8.05
C THR A 59 25.36 -4.83 -6.70
N LEU A 60 24.55 -5.08 -5.69
CA LEU A 60 25.00 -5.33 -4.33
C LEU A 60 24.36 -6.60 -3.76
N CYS A 61 25.09 -7.31 -2.90
CA CYS A 61 24.53 -8.35 -2.05
C CYS A 61 24.66 -7.95 -0.58
N ALA A 62 23.56 -8.07 0.17
CA ALA A 62 23.55 -7.89 1.62
C ALA A 62 23.88 -9.22 2.29
N ASP A 63 25.11 -9.34 2.78
CA ASP A 63 25.66 -10.53 3.44
C ASP A 63 25.20 -11.87 2.82
N GLY A 64 24.33 -12.62 3.50
CA GLY A 64 23.80 -13.92 3.05
C GLY A 64 23.01 -13.87 1.74
N GLY A 65 22.65 -12.68 1.23
CA GLY A 65 22.13 -12.49 -0.13
C GLY A 65 23.11 -12.98 -1.20
N ALA A 66 24.41 -12.94 -0.95
CA ALA A 66 25.43 -13.48 -1.84
C ALA A 66 25.30 -15.01 -2.00
N ASN A 67 24.91 -15.72 -0.93
CA ASN A 67 24.65 -17.15 -1.01
C ASN A 67 23.47 -17.44 -1.96
N LYS A 68 22.40 -16.64 -1.88
CA LYS A 68 21.23 -16.80 -2.76
C LYS A 68 21.59 -16.58 -4.22
N LEU A 69 22.41 -15.58 -4.49
CA LEU A 69 22.93 -15.34 -5.84
C LEU A 69 23.81 -16.50 -6.32
N TYR A 70 24.72 -16.99 -5.49
CA TYR A 70 25.60 -18.12 -5.82
C TYR A 70 24.80 -19.40 -6.11
N ASP A 71 23.83 -19.72 -5.25
CA ASP A 71 22.99 -20.90 -5.38
C ASP A 71 22.10 -20.81 -6.63
N TYR A 72 21.65 -19.61 -7.01
CA TYR A 72 20.95 -19.35 -8.27
C TYR A 72 21.83 -19.65 -9.49
N ILE A 73 23.07 -19.13 -9.51
CA ILE A 73 24.02 -19.36 -10.59
C ILE A 73 24.31 -20.86 -10.76
N LYS A 74 24.49 -21.58 -9.64
CA LYS A 74 24.81 -23.02 -9.67
C LYS A 74 23.62 -23.90 -10.04
N ARG A 75 22.40 -23.50 -9.69
CA ARG A 75 21.19 -24.27 -9.97
C ARG A 75 20.71 -24.13 -11.40
N ASP A 76 20.86 -22.95 -12.00
CA ASP A 76 20.41 -22.69 -13.35
C ASP A 76 21.56 -22.86 -14.36
N SER A 77 21.45 -23.92 -15.18
CA SER A 77 22.39 -24.26 -16.25
C SER A 77 22.58 -23.11 -17.25
N VAL A 78 21.56 -22.25 -17.41
CA VAL A 78 21.60 -21.08 -18.30
C VAL A 78 22.23 -19.87 -17.59
N ALA A 79 21.91 -19.65 -16.32
CA ALA A 79 22.56 -18.62 -15.50
C ALA A 79 24.06 -18.87 -15.30
N SER A 80 24.50 -20.13 -15.23
CA SER A 80 25.91 -20.51 -15.19
C SER A 80 26.73 -20.00 -16.40
N ALA A 81 26.09 -19.71 -17.53
CA ALA A 81 26.74 -19.09 -18.69
C ALA A 81 26.83 -17.56 -18.58
N LYS A 82 26.07 -16.93 -17.67
CA LYS A 82 26.06 -15.48 -17.43
C LYS A 82 26.95 -15.16 -16.21
N ASN A 83 27.85 -14.18 -16.37
CA ASN A 83 28.77 -13.79 -15.29
C ASN A 83 28.08 -12.87 -14.27
N PHE A 84 27.23 -13.44 -13.40
CA PHE A 84 26.56 -12.71 -12.33
C PHE A 84 27.51 -12.47 -11.15
N VAL A 85 28.32 -11.41 -11.24
CA VAL A 85 29.24 -10.99 -10.17
C VAL A 85 28.76 -9.66 -9.58
N PRO A 86 28.39 -9.60 -8.29
CA PRO A 86 28.00 -8.34 -7.67
C PRO A 86 29.21 -7.40 -7.59
N GLN A 87 28.99 -6.09 -7.73
CA GLN A 87 30.07 -5.12 -7.53
C GLN A 87 30.49 -5.05 -6.07
N TYR A 88 29.53 -5.14 -5.15
CA TYR A 88 29.76 -5.06 -3.72
C TYR A 88 29.01 -6.16 -2.95
N ILE A 89 29.66 -6.71 -1.95
CA ILE A 89 29.05 -7.56 -0.92
C ILE A 89 29.29 -6.85 0.41
N LYS A 90 28.23 -6.46 1.11
CA LYS A 90 28.36 -5.71 2.37
C LYS A 90 27.45 -6.29 3.45
N GLY A 91 27.98 -6.37 4.67
CA GLY A 91 27.29 -6.79 5.88
C GLY A 91 28.28 -7.09 7.00
N ASP A 92 27.83 -7.66 8.11
CA ASP A 92 28.74 -8.21 9.14
C ASP A 92 29.49 -9.48 8.70
N LEU A 93 29.02 -10.11 7.61
CA LEU A 93 29.58 -11.30 6.98
C LEU A 93 29.40 -12.56 7.84
N ASP A 94 28.35 -12.62 8.65
CA ASP A 94 28.05 -13.76 9.52
C ASP A 94 27.21 -14.84 8.81
N SER A 95 26.48 -14.46 7.77
CA SER A 95 25.57 -15.33 7.04
C SER A 95 26.14 -15.79 5.70
N ILE A 96 27.06 -15.03 5.08
CA ILE A 96 27.75 -15.45 3.86
C ILE A 96 28.65 -16.67 4.11
N ARG A 97 28.60 -17.66 3.22
CA ARG A 97 29.49 -18.82 3.33
C ARG A 97 30.92 -18.46 2.92
N PRO A 98 31.96 -18.92 3.63
CA PRO A 98 33.36 -18.53 3.32
C PRO A 98 33.79 -18.83 1.88
N GLU A 99 33.33 -19.95 1.32
CA GLU A 99 33.62 -20.32 -0.07
C GLU A 99 32.92 -19.40 -1.09
N VAL A 100 31.73 -18.90 -0.74
CA VAL A 100 30.97 -17.96 -1.59
C VAL A 100 31.63 -16.57 -1.58
N ALA A 101 32.05 -16.11 -0.39
CA ALA A 101 32.79 -14.85 -0.26
C ALA A 101 34.08 -14.89 -1.08
N SER A 102 34.86 -15.97 -0.93
CA SER A 102 36.12 -16.18 -1.67
C SER A 102 35.90 -16.26 -3.18
N TYR A 103 34.84 -16.95 -3.60
CA TYR A 103 34.46 -17.05 -5.01
C TYR A 103 34.20 -15.67 -5.61
N PHE A 104 33.31 -14.87 -5.03
CA PHE A 104 32.97 -13.56 -5.60
C PHE A 104 34.13 -12.57 -5.50
N GLN A 105 34.92 -12.61 -4.43
CA GLN A 105 36.11 -11.77 -4.28
C GLN A 105 37.14 -12.04 -5.38
N LEU A 106 37.36 -13.32 -5.72
CA LEU A 106 38.27 -13.72 -6.80
C LEU A 106 37.76 -13.27 -8.18
N HIS A 107 36.44 -13.18 -8.36
CA HIS A 107 35.82 -12.69 -9.60
C HIS A 107 35.65 -11.16 -9.65
N GLY A 108 36.18 -10.42 -8.66
CA GLY A 108 36.26 -8.96 -8.67
C GLY A 108 35.20 -8.23 -7.82
N ALA A 109 34.39 -8.94 -7.03
CA ALA A 109 33.48 -8.31 -6.09
C ALA A 109 34.23 -7.69 -4.90
N GLN A 110 33.83 -6.49 -4.49
CA GLN A 110 34.37 -5.86 -3.27
C GLN A 110 33.59 -6.36 -2.06
N VAL A 111 34.22 -7.20 -1.24
CA VAL A 111 33.65 -7.70 0.02
C VAL A 111 34.02 -6.73 1.14
N ILE A 112 33.02 -6.06 1.71
CA ILE A 112 33.16 -5.02 2.72
C ILE A 112 32.51 -5.51 4.02
N GLN A 113 33.33 -5.79 5.03
CA GLN A 113 32.85 -6.11 6.35
C GLN A 113 32.47 -4.85 7.12
N ASP A 114 31.28 -4.83 7.70
CA ASP A 114 30.76 -3.74 8.51
C ASP A 114 30.42 -4.28 9.92
N PRO A 115 31.21 -3.90 10.95
CA PRO A 115 31.09 -4.45 12.29
C PRO A 115 29.90 -3.89 13.07
N ASP A 116 29.15 -2.93 12.53
CA ASP A 116 27.98 -2.35 13.20
C ASP A 116 26.91 -3.42 13.47
N GLN A 117 26.51 -3.55 14.73
CA GLN A 117 25.49 -4.50 15.20
C GLN A 117 24.13 -3.83 15.44
N GLU A 118 24.05 -2.50 15.32
CA GLU A 118 22.82 -1.74 15.55
C GLU A 118 22.01 -1.52 14.25
N SER A 119 22.62 -1.77 13.09
CA SER A 119 21.97 -1.71 11.77
C SER A 119 21.96 -3.06 11.07
N ASN A 120 20.93 -3.31 10.26
CA ASN A 120 20.84 -4.54 9.48
C ASN A 120 21.64 -4.45 8.17
N ASP A 121 21.86 -5.58 7.50
CA ASP A 121 22.66 -5.63 6.26
C ASP A 121 22.05 -4.86 5.10
N LEU A 122 20.72 -4.74 5.06
CA LEU A 122 20.05 -3.90 4.08
C LEU A 122 20.37 -2.42 4.29
N ASP A 123 20.29 -1.90 5.53
CA ASP A 123 20.60 -0.51 5.88
C ASP A 123 22.10 -0.22 5.64
N LYS A 124 22.98 -1.18 5.93
CA LYS A 124 24.41 -1.11 5.60
C LYS A 124 24.63 -0.97 4.09
N CYS A 125 23.93 -1.76 3.26
CA CYS A 125 23.99 -1.68 1.80
C CYS A 125 23.41 -0.35 1.27
N LEU A 126 22.29 0.11 1.83
CA LEU A 126 21.68 1.38 1.43
C LEU A 126 22.57 2.58 1.77
N THR A 127 23.30 2.52 2.88
CA THR A 127 24.30 3.54 3.24
C THR A 127 25.44 3.59 2.22
N LEU A 128 25.95 2.42 1.80
CA LEU A 128 26.95 2.34 0.74
C LEU A 128 26.41 2.90 -0.58
N LEU A 129 25.18 2.52 -0.93
CA LEU A 129 24.52 3.01 -2.15
C LEU A 129 24.33 4.53 -2.13
N GLN A 130 24.03 5.12 -0.98
CA GLN A 130 23.93 6.57 -0.83
C GLN A 130 25.28 7.26 -1.07
N ALA A 131 26.38 6.68 -0.58
CA ALA A 131 27.72 7.20 -0.86
C ALA A 131 28.06 7.11 -2.35
N LEU A 132 27.84 5.95 -2.97
CA LEU A 132 28.04 5.75 -4.42
C LEU A 132 27.19 6.69 -5.28
N GLN A 133 25.97 7.00 -4.85
CA GLN A 133 25.12 7.99 -5.52
C GLN A 133 25.70 9.41 -5.42
N GLY A 134 26.33 9.76 -4.30
CA GLY A 134 26.98 11.06 -4.10
C GLY A 134 28.19 11.28 -5.01
N ASP A 135 28.87 10.21 -5.42
CA ASP A 135 30.01 10.25 -6.33
C ASP A 135 29.60 10.33 -7.82
N LEU A 136 28.31 10.17 -8.13
CA LEU A 136 27.82 10.33 -9.50
C LEU A 136 27.82 11.81 -9.90
N ALA A 137 28.28 12.09 -11.11
CA ALA A 137 28.18 13.42 -11.70
C ALA A 137 26.70 13.87 -11.75
N SER A 138 26.46 15.17 -11.52
CA SER A 138 25.13 15.76 -11.68
C SER A 138 24.60 15.54 -13.10
N ASN A 139 23.27 15.50 -13.24
CA ASN A 139 22.64 15.41 -14.55
C ASN A 139 22.88 16.67 -15.39
N ASP A 140 22.44 16.66 -16.65
CA ASP A 140 22.56 17.80 -17.59
C ASP A 140 21.96 19.12 -17.07
N GLN A 141 21.14 19.06 -16.01
CA GLN A 141 20.46 20.19 -15.37
C GLN A 141 21.15 20.65 -14.08
N GLY A 142 22.29 20.04 -13.71
CA GLY A 142 23.04 20.35 -12.49
C GLY A 142 22.46 19.75 -11.21
N GLU A 143 21.39 18.94 -11.30
CA GLU A 143 20.76 18.29 -10.16
C GLU A 143 21.43 16.94 -9.83
N PRO A 144 21.50 16.55 -8.54
CA PRO A 144 22.09 15.29 -8.14
C PRO A 144 21.28 14.11 -8.70
N ILE A 145 21.98 13.15 -9.30
CA ILE A 145 21.37 11.92 -9.81
C ILE A 145 20.82 11.11 -8.63
N LYS A 146 19.59 10.62 -8.78
CA LYS A 146 18.96 9.76 -7.78
C LYS A 146 18.74 8.37 -8.33
N LEU A 147 18.98 7.35 -7.52
CA LEU A 147 18.84 5.96 -7.91
C LEU A 147 17.41 5.46 -7.75
N ASN A 148 17.02 4.55 -8.63
CA ASN A 148 15.90 3.64 -8.45
C ASN A 148 16.43 2.38 -7.77
N VAL A 149 16.07 2.15 -6.51
CA VAL A 149 16.55 1.01 -5.71
C VAL A 149 15.55 -0.13 -5.78
N LEU A 150 16.03 -1.31 -6.19
CA LEU A 150 15.26 -2.55 -6.22
C LEU A 150 15.89 -3.56 -5.25
N VAL A 151 15.13 -3.93 -4.22
CA VAL A 151 15.57 -4.91 -3.21
C VAL A 151 14.91 -6.24 -3.52
N VAL A 152 15.69 -7.25 -3.91
CA VAL A 152 15.24 -8.58 -4.29
C VAL A 152 15.38 -9.54 -3.13
N GLY A 153 14.35 -10.37 -2.90
CA GLY A 153 14.27 -11.28 -1.76
C GLY A 153 13.76 -10.60 -0.49
N ALA A 154 13.08 -9.45 -0.63
CA ALA A 154 12.66 -8.65 0.52
C ALA A 154 11.55 -9.27 1.39
N MET A 155 10.84 -10.28 0.89
CA MET A 155 9.66 -10.91 1.49
C MET A 155 9.70 -12.43 1.31
N GLY A 156 8.89 -13.14 2.07
CA GLY A 156 8.79 -14.60 2.13
C GLY A 156 9.63 -15.25 3.24
N GLY A 157 10.51 -14.52 3.92
CA GLY A 157 11.47 -15.06 4.88
C GLY A 157 11.03 -14.97 6.34
N ARG A 158 11.99 -14.65 7.21
CA ARG A 158 11.73 -14.36 8.62
C ARG A 158 10.89 -13.09 8.75
N PHE A 159 9.74 -13.19 9.41
CA PHE A 159 8.78 -12.09 9.52
C PHE A 159 9.39 -10.81 10.13
N ASP A 160 10.27 -10.92 11.12
CA ASP A 160 10.97 -9.79 11.71
C ASP A 160 11.87 -9.06 10.71
N GLN A 161 12.57 -9.81 9.84
CA GLN A 161 13.39 -9.25 8.77
C GLN A 161 12.53 -8.57 7.70
N GLU A 162 11.39 -9.16 7.35
CA GLU A 162 10.44 -8.55 6.41
C GLU A 162 9.92 -7.20 6.93
N MET A 163 9.53 -7.15 8.21
CA MET A 163 9.08 -5.90 8.83
C MET A 163 10.21 -4.88 8.92
N GLN A 164 11.46 -5.32 9.08
CA GLN A 164 12.61 -4.43 9.00
C GLN A 164 12.86 -3.91 7.56
N ASN A 165 12.66 -4.75 6.52
CA ASN A 165 12.73 -4.31 5.13
C ASN A 165 11.63 -3.26 4.81
N VAL A 166 10.42 -3.49 5.33
CA VAL A 166 9.33 -2.51 5.25
C VAL A 166 9.71 -1.23 6.00
N ASN A 167 10.30 -1.33 7.19
CA ASN A 167 10.79 -0.17 7.94
C ASN A 167 11.87 0.61 7.16
N ALA A 168 12.74 -0.08 6.41
CA ALA A 168 13.73 0.56 5.54
C ALA A 168 13.08 1.46 4.47
N LEU A 169 11.93 1.07 3.90
CA LEU A 169 11.15 1.97 3.02
C LEU A 169 10.79 3.29 3.73
N PHE A 170 10.37 3.22 5.01
CA PHE A 170 10.04 4.43 5.78
C PHE A 170 11.25 5.26 6.15
N GLN A 171 12.41 4.65 6.39
CA GLN A 171 13.62 5.34 6.80
C GLN A 171 14.32 6.04 5.62
N TRP A 172 14.46 5.33 4.50
CA TRP A 172 15.26 5.75 3.35
C TRP A 172 14.46 6.53 2.30
N GLN A 173 13.14 6.36 2.28
CA GLN A 173 12.26 7.15 1.42
C GLN A 173 11.72 8.41 2.13
N ARG A 174 11.91 8.54 3.46
CA ARG A 174 11.49 9.74 4.19
C ARG A 174 12.32 10.95 3.79
N PHE A 175 11.62 12.06 3.61
CA PHE A 175 12.20 13.39 3.61
C PHE A 175 12.88 13.64 4.96
N ARG A 176 14.21 13.47 5.06
CA ARG A 176 14.95 13.98 6.22
C ARG A 176 15.02 15.50 6.10
N PRO A 177 14.48 16.28 7.06
CA PRO A 177 14.96 17.64 7.23
C PRO A 177 16.45 17.55 7.59
N GLN A 178 17.32 18.08 6.74
CA GLN A 178 18.74 18.19 7.04
C GLN A 178 18.90 18.95 8.37
N ARG A 179 19.30 18.24 9.44
CA ARG A 179 19.58 18.84 10.76
C ARG A 179 20.83 19.72 10.78
N PHE A 180 21.49 19.95 9.64
CA PHE A 180 22.79 20.63 9.54
C PHE A 180 22.81 21.92 8.71
N ALA A 181 21.67 22.43 8.24
CA ALA A 181 21.61 23.74 7.59
C ALA A 181 21.23 24.84 8.62
N LYS A 182 22.13 25.14 9.57
CA LYS A 182 21.95 26.22 10.55
C LYS A 182 21.98 27.63 9.95
N SER A 183 22.22 27.79 8.64
CA SER A 183 22.46 29.09 8.02
C SER A 183 21.37 29.57 7.06
N ASN A 184 20.31 28.80 6.75
CA ASN A 184 19.26 29.32 5.88
C ASN A 184 17.88 28.65 6.09
N PRO A 185 16.91 29.29 6.78
CA PRO A 185 15.59 28.72 7.05
C PRO A 185 14.63 28.67 5.84
N LEU A 186 15.00 29.25 4.69
CA LEU A 186 14.06 29.44 3.58
C LEU A 186 14.07 28.32 2.52
N PHE A 187 15.03 27.38 2.57
CA PHE A 187 15.12 26.28 1.61
C PHE A 187 15.21 24.92 2.33
N MET A 188 14.10 24.52 2.97
CA MET A 188 13.91 23.11 3.36
C MET A 188 13.81 22.27 2.09
N ALA A 189 14.94 21.78 1.57
CA ALA A 189 14.96 20.86 0.44
C ALA A 189 14.23 19.56 0.82
N ARG A 190 12.97 19.46 0.40
CA ARG A 190 12.09 18.29 0.53
C ARG A 190 12.51 17.20 -0.45
N SER A 191 13.73 16.68 -0.33
CA SER A 191 14.28 15.72 -1.29
C SER A 191 14.45 14.35 -0.65
N SER A 192 13.83 13.31 -1.23
CA SER A 192 14.09 11.90 -0.87
C SER A 192 15.53 11.51 -1.23
N ILE A 193 16.14 10.59 -0.47
CA ILE A 193 17.53 10.14 -0.71
C ILE A 193 17.62 9.46 -2.08
N PHE A 194 16.74 8.48 -2.31
CA PHE A 194 16.58 7.79 -3.58
C PHE A 194 15.36 8.34 -4.33
N HIS A 195 15.31 8.12 -5.65
CA HIS A 195 14.14 8.48 -6.46
C HIS A 195 12.96 7.57 -6.10
N ARG A 196 13.22 6.26 -6.03
CA ARG A 196 12.26 5.23 -5.67
C ARG A 196 12.99 4.08 -4.98
N MET A 197 12.32 3.43 -4.03
CA MET A 197 12.76 2.16 -3.44
C MET A 197 11.60 1.17 -3.53
N THR A 198 11.85 -0.01 -4.08
CA THR A 198 10.83 -1.06 -4.26
C THR A 198 11.37 -2.37 -3.69
N LEU A 199 10.59 -2.97 -2.81
CA LEU A 199 10.83 -4.32 -2.31
C LEU A 199 10.15 -5.30 -3.26
N VAL A 200 10.88 -6.32 -3.72
CA VAL A 200 10.34 -7.33 -4.62
C VAL A 200 10.74 -8.73 -4.16
N SER A 201 9.80 -9.65 -4.32
CA SER A 201 9.98 -11.09 -4.14
C SER A 201 9.25 -11.82 -5.26
N ASP A 202 9.29 -13.14 -5.25
CA ASP A 202 8.73 -14.01 -6.29
C ASP A 202 7.28 -13.68 -6.72
N SER A 203 6.46 -13.26 -5.76
CA SER A 203 5.01 -13.10 -5.90
C SER A 203 4.49 -11.75 -5.43
N THR A 204 5.34 -10.93 -4.81
CA THR A 204 4.93 -9.67 -4.16
C THR A 204 5.90 -8.53 -4.46
N SER A 205 5.35 -7.36 -4.80
CA SER A 205 6.09 -6.10 -4.84
C SER A 205 5.46 -5.10 -3.85
N ALA A 206 6.30 -4.34 -3.16
CA ALA A 206 5.87 -3.33 -2.20
C ALA A 206 6.66 -2.03 -2.37
N VAL A 207 5.94 -0.90 -2.36
CA VAL A 207 6.50 0.45 -2.45
C VAL A 207 5.79 1.35 -1.44
N LEU A 208 6.53 2.24 -0.78
CA LEU A 208 5.92 3.23 0.10
C LEU A 208 5.36 4.40 -0.71
N LEU A 209 4.07 4.68 -0.50
CA LEU A 209 3.40 5.84 -1.07
C LEU A 209 3.56 7.03 -0.12
N ALA A 210 4.25 8.07 -0.58
CA ALA A 210 4.32 9.34 0.14
C ALA A 210 2.95 10.01 0.24
N PRO A 211 2.73 10.99 1.13
CA PRO A 211 1.49 11.77 1.12
C PRO A 211 1.30 12.48 -0.23
N GLY A 212 0.16 12.25 -0.89
CA GLY A 212 -0.16 12.87 -2.19
C GLY A 212 -1.11 12.03 -3.04
N LYS A 213 -1.36 12.49 -4.27
CA LYS A 213 -2.09 11.73 -5.29
C LYS A 213 -1.10 10.90 -6.11
N HIS A 214 -1.43 9.63 -6.29
CA HIS A 214 -0.59 8.67 -6.99
C HIS A 214 -1.34 8.04 -8.16
N CYS A 215 -0.63 7.79 -9.25
CA CYS A 215 -1.08 6.93 -10.34
C CYS A 215 -0.14 5.73 -10.39
N ILE A 216 -0.68 4.53 -10.28
CA ILE A 216 0.10 3.28 -10.31
C ILE A 216 -0.24 2.55 -11.61
N ARG A 217 0.77 2.25 -12.42
CA ARG A 217 0.66 1.45 -13.63
C ARG A 217 1.35 0.11 -13.38
N PRO A 218 0.59 -0.94 -13.03
CA PRO A 218 1.15 -2.26 -12.81
C PRO A 218 1.61 -2.86 -14.14
N ASN A 219 2.63 -3.71 -14.06
CA ASN A 219 3.14 -4.47 -15.19
C ASN A 219 2.66 -5.92 -15.10
N PHE A 220 1.55 -6.23 -15.77
CA PHE A 220 0.88 -7.54 -15.67
C PHE A 220 1.65 -8.71 -16.30
N ASP A 221 2.79 -8.45 -16.96
CA ASP A 221 3.68 -9.51 -17.46
C ASP A 221 4.48 -10.15 -16.31
N VAL A 222 4.72 -9.40 -15.23
CA VAL A 222 5.50 -9.84 -14.05
C VAL A 222 4.65 -9.80 -12.78
N GLU A 223 3.76 -8.81 -12.64
CA GLU A 223 2.97 -8.58 -11.44
C GLU A 223 1.60 -9.27 -11.50
N GLY A 224 1.18 -9.80 -10.34
CA GLY A 224 -0.15 -10.37 -10.18
C GLY A 224 -1.28 -9.33 -10.25
N ARG A 225 -2.51 -9.82 -10.43
CA ARG A 225 -3.71 -8.96 -10.50
C ARG A 225 -4.21 -8.46 -9.14
N LYS A 226 -3.64 -8.95 -8.04
CA LYS A 226 -4.04 -8.61 -6.68
C LYS A 226 -3.11 -7.52 -6.15
N CYS A 227 -3.68 -6.46 -5.58
CA CYS A 227 -2.95 -5.40 -4.92
C CYS A 227 -3.65 -5.00 -3.61
N GLY A 228 -2.92 -4.37 -2.70
CA GLY A 228 -3.45 -3.91 -1.42
C GLY A 228 -2.73 -2.66 -0.93
N LEU A 229 -3.46 -1.82 -0.18
CA LEU A 229 -2.88 -0.68 0.54
C LEU A 229 -2.82 -1.04 2.02
N ILE A 230 -1.59 -1.23 2.54
CA ILE A 230 -1.38 -1.65 3.92
C ILE A 230 -0.95 -0.43 4.75
N PRO A 231 -1.76 0.04 5.71
CA PRO A 231 -1.41 1.18 6.56
C PRO A 231 -0.43 0.73 7.65
N ILE A 232 0.86 0.64 7.32
CA ILE A 232 1.93 0.30 8.26
C ILE A 232 2.53 1.59 8.86
N GLY A 233 2.78 1.60 10.17
CA GLY A 233 3.40 2.70 10.89
C GLY A 233 2.46 3.46 11.82
N ASN A 234 2.76 4.74 12.08
CA ASN A 234 1.99 5.54 13.04
C ASN A 234 0.56 5.81 12.54
N GLY A 235 -0.42 5.56 13.42
CA GLY A 235 -1.83 5.78 13.15
C GLY A 235 -2.11 7.19 12.62
N LEU A 236 -3.05 7.27 11.68
CA LEU A 236 -3.65 8.52 11.19
C LEU A 236 -3.78 9.51 12.36
N ARG A 237 -3.01 10.58 12.30
CA ARG A 237 -3.09 11.68 13.26
C ARG A 237 -4.42 12.36 13.01
N TYR A 238 -5.48 11.87 13.65
CA TYR A 238 -6.76 12.56 13.69
C TYR A 238 -6.53 13.89 14.40
N GLN A 239 -6.47 14.99 13.65
CA GLN A 239 -6.52 16.36 14.18
C GLN A 239 -7.93 16.65 14.69
N GLY A 240 -8.36 15.92 15.72
CA GLY A 240 -9.56 16.23 16.48
C GLY A 240 -9.18 16.93 17.77
N GLY A 241 -9.05 18.27 17.70
CA GLY A 241 -9.20 19.31 18.74
C GLY A 241 -8.61 19.19 20.15
N TRP A 242 -8.22 18.02 20.65
CA TRP A 242 -7.92 17.80 22.06
C TRP A 242 -6.47 17.32 22.23
N THR A 243 -5.68 18.12 22.94
CA THR A 243 -4.28 17.85 23.27
C THR A 243 -4.13 16.58 24.13
N LYS A 244 -3.04 15.82 23.96
CA LYS A 244 -2.78 14.53 24.65
C LYS A 244 -2.93 14.62 26.19
N HIS A 245 -2.66 15.79 26.77
CA HIS A 245 -2.83 16.06 28.20
C HIS A 245 -4.29 16.13 28.65
N THR A 246 -5.17 16.77 27.88
CA THR A 246 -6.58 16.95 28.26
C THR A 246 -7.36 15.64 28.22
N ARG A 247 -7.01 14.72 27.31
CA ARG A 247 -7.59 13.36 27.29
C ARG A 247 -7.17 12.51 28.48
N LYS A 248 -5.90 12.59 28.89
CA LYS A 248 -5.42 11.89 30.09
C LYS A 248 -6.10 12.44 31.34
N LEU A 249 -6.21 13.76 31.45
CA LEU A 249 -6.91 14.42 32.56
C LEU A 249 -8.40 14.06 32.61
N ALA A 250 -9.08 14.05 31.46
CA ALA A 250 -10.49 13.65 31.37
C ALA A 250 -10.69 12.17 31.73
N LEU A 251 -9.81 11.28 31.26
CA LEU A 251 -9.89 9.85 31.58
C LEU A 251 -9.62 9.61 33.08
N THR A 252 -8.61 10.26 33.66
CA THR A 252 -8.34 10.20 35.09
C THR A 252 -9.50 10.76 35.91
N GLY A 253 -10.11 11.87 35.48
CA GLY A 253 -11.29 12.45 36.12
C GLY A 253 -12.50 11.52 36.10
N LEU A 254 -12.78 10.89 34.95
CA LEU A 254 -13.86 9.90 34.84
C LEU A 254 -13.61 8.69 35.75
N TYR A 255 -12.35 8.24 35.87
CA TYR A 255 -12.00 7.14 36.77
C TYR A 255 -12.19 7.49 38.24
N MET A 256 -11.83 8.72 38.64
CA MET A 256 -12.06 9.21 40.00
C MET A 256 -13.55 9.33 40.32
N ILE A 257 -14.37 9.82 39.38
CA ILE A 257 -15.82 9.88 39.53
C ILE A 257 -16.43 8.48 39.67
N GLN A 258 -15.99 7.52 38.84
CA GLN A 258 -16.45 6.14 38.91
C GLN A 258 -16.14 5.50 40.27
N MET A 259 -14.91 5.66 40.78
CA MET A 259 -14.53 5.12 42.09
C MET A 259 -15.29 5.78 43.24
N THR A 260 -15.59 7.08 43.12
CA THR A 260 -16.37 7.83 44.12
C THR A 260 -17.84 7.37 44.15
N LEU A 261 -18.46 7.18 42.98
CA LEU A 261 -19.83 6.66 42.87
C LEU A 261 -19.93 5.22 43.36
N ALA A 262 -18.95 4.38 43.07
CA ALA A 262 -18.90 3.01 43.57
C ALA A 262 -18.81 2.97 45.11
N TYR A 263 -17.99 3.84 45.71
CA TYR A 263 -17.86 3.95 47.15
C TYR A 263 -19.14 4.48 47.82
N LEU A 264 -19.80 5.47 47.22
CA LEU A 264 -21.09 5.98 47.69
C LEU A 264 -22.18 4.91 47.62
N ALA A 265 -22.25 4.15 46.53
CA ALA A 265 -23.18 3.04 46.37
C ALA A 265 -22.94 1.94 47.41
N MET A 266 -21.67 1.62 47.70
CA MET A 266 -21.31 0.67 48.75
C MET A 266 -21.75 1.17 50.14
N LEU A 267 -21.52 2.44 50.46
CA LEU A 267 -21.95 3.03 51.74
C LEU A 267 -23.48 2.99 51.90
N VAL A 268 -24.25 3.31 50.85
CA VAL A 268 -25.72 3.26 50.87
C VAL A 268 -26.21 1.83 51.10
N VAL A 269 -25.56 0.84 50.48
CA VAL A 269 -25.85 -0.59 50.66
C VAL A 269 -25.55 -1.09 52.06
N MET A 270 -24.49 -0.56 52.70
CA MET A 270 -24.17 -0.93 54.09
C MET A 270 -25.10 -0.30 55.12
N VAL A 271 -25.83 0.76 54.76
CA VAL A 271 -26.72 1.51 55.67
C VAL A 271 -28.19 1.10 55.55
N TYR A 272 -28.64 0.58 54.40
CA TYR A 272 -30.04 0.22 54.18
C TYR A 272 -30.25 -1.23 53.77
N ASP A 273 -31.45 -1.73 54.08
CA ASP A 273 -31.95 -3.09 53.88
C ASP A 273 -31.53 -3.73 52.53
N SER A 274 -31.30 -5.05 52.56
CA SER A 274 -30.74 -5.90 51.50
C SER A 274 -31.49 -5.78 50.16
N VAL A 275 -32.75 -5.32 50.21
CA VAL A 275 -33.60 -5.06 49.05
C VAL A 275 -33.05 -3.93 48.17
N LEU A 276 -32.47 -2.88 48.76
CA LEU A 276 -31.92 -1.74 48.01
C LEU A 276 -30.65 -2.15 47.24
N PHE A 277 -29.86 -3.07 47.80
CA PHE A 277 -28.70 -3.65 47.14
C PHE A 277 -29.07 -4.44 45.88
N LEU A 278 -30.10 -5.28 45.97
CA LEU A 278 -30.60 -6.05 44.84
C LEU A 278 -31.17 -5.14 43.75
N ALA A 279 -31.88 -4.07 44.12
CA ALA A 279 -32.39 -3.08 43.17
C ALA A 279 -31.26 -2.33 42.43
N LEU A 280 -30.17 -2.00 43.12
CA LEU A 280 -29.02 -1.31 42.53
C LEU A 280 -28.23 -2.22 41.58
N ILE A 281 -28.01 -3.49 41.94
CA ILE A 281 -27.41 -4.48 41.03
C ILE A 281 -28.28 -4.69 39.79
N ALA A 282 -29.60 -4.84 39.97
CA ALA A 282 -30.53 -5.00 38.87
C ALA A 282 -30.55 -3.76 37.96
N GLY A 283 -30.52 -2.55 38.53
CA GLY A 283 -30.46 -1.29 37.79
C GLY A 283 -29.18 -1.15 36.95
N PHE A 284 -28.01 -1.47 37.52
CA PHE A 284 -26.75 -1.47 36.77
C PHE A 284 -26.70 -2.57 35.72
N GLY A 285 -27.22 -3.77 36.02
CA GLY A 285 -27.32 -4.87 35.07
C GLY A 285 -28.24 -4.54 33.89
N PHE A 286 -29.38 -3.91 34.16
CA PHE A 286 -30.33 -3.46 33.14
C PHE A 286 -29.75 -2.32 32.29
N ALA A 287 -29.12 -1.32 32.90
CA ALA A 287 -28.43 -0.25 32.19
C ALA A 287 -27.28 -0.79 31.31
N PHE A 288 -26.50 -1.75 31.82
CA PHE A 288 -25.45 -2.41 31.05
C PHE A 288 -26.00 -3.24 29.89
N ALA A 289 -27.14 -3.93 30.08
CA ALA A 289 -27.81 -4.67 29.03
C ALA A 289 -28.34 -3.74 27.93
N ILE A 290 -28.92 -2.58 28.28
CA ILE A 290 -29.34 -1.55 27.32
C ILE A 290 -28.13 -0.98 26.59
N PHE A 291 -27.04 -0.62 27.28
CA PHE A 291 -25.85 -0.03 26.66
C PHE A 291 -25.08 -1.04 25.78
N LYS A 292 -25.11 -2.33 26.13
CA LYS A 292 -24.59 -3.43 25.30
C LYS A 292 -25.49 -3.68 24.08
N SER A 293 -26.80 -3.53 24.23
CA SER A 293 -27.76 -3.54 23.12
C SER A 293 -27.51 -2.36 22.15
N GLU A 294 -27.19 -1.17 22.68
CA GLU A 294 -26.77 -0.04 21.85
C GLU A 294 -25.41 -0.24 21.15
N ARG A 295 -24.48 -1.05 21.70
CA ARG A 295 -23.28 -1.46 20.93
C ARG A 295 -23.61 -2.39 19.75
N SER A 296 -24.75 -3.07 19.76
CA SER A 296 -25.27 -3.78 18.58
C SER A 296 -25.96 -2.83 17.59
N LEU A 297 -26.31 -1.62 18.01
CA LEU A 297 -26.87 -0.55 17.19
C LEU A 297 -25.79 0.46 16.83
N GLY A 298 -24.93 0.04 15.90
CA GLY A 298 -24.20 0.96 15.04
C GLY A 298 -23.22 1.88 15.75
N LEU A 299 -22.04 1.33 16.08
CA LEU A 299 -20.82 2.10 15.86
C LEU A 299 -20.97 2.70 14.45
N LYS A 300 -20.99 4.04 14.33
CA LYS A 300 -20.95 4.72 13.03
C LYS A 300 -19.60 4.42 12.39
N SER A 301 -19.52 3.22 11.83
CA SER A 301 -18.55 2.76 10.87
C SER A 301 -18.49 3.85 9.82
N THR A 302 -17.34 4.49 9.72
CA THR A 302 -17.10 5.55 8.75
C THR A 302 -17.52 5.02 7.37
N ALA A 303 -18.07 5.88 6.51
CA ALA A 303 -18.61 5.48 5.20
C ALA A 303 -17.64 4.62 4.36
N MET A 304 -16.33 4.72 4.63
CA MET A 304 -15.24 3.95 4.04
C MET A 304 -15.18 2.47 4.48
N MET A 305 -15.58 2.14 5.72
CA MET A 305 -15.63 0.74 6.21
C MET A 305 -16.89 -0.01 5.75
N ARG A 306 -17.98 0.70 5.40
CA ARG A 306 -19.24 0.07 4.93
C ARG A 306 -19.18 -0.49 3.51
N ALA A 307 -18.12 -0.18 2.75
CA ALA A 307 -18.04 -0.49 1.33
C ALA A 307 -16.82 -1.35 0.98
N THR A 308 -16.18 -2.03 1.94
CA THR A 308 -14.99 -2.86 1.69
C THR A 308 -15.27 -4.01 0.72
N TRP A 309 -16.50 -4.54 0.72
CA TRP A 309 -16.96 -5.57 -0.20
C TRP A 309 -16.84 -5.18 -1.69
N ARG A 310 -16.86 -3.86 -2.01
CA ARG A 310 -16.68 -3.36 -3.39
C ARG A 310 -15.31 -3.71 -3.99
N PHE A 311 -14.37 -4.17 -3.16
CA PHE A 311 -13.02 -4.57 -3.56
C PHE A 311 -12.81 -6.09 -3.58
N ASP A 312 -13.76 -6.87 -3.05
CA ASP A 312 -13.61 -8.32 -2.85
C ASP A 312 -14.47 -9.13 -3.85
N GLU A 313 -15.73 -8.74 -4.08
CA GLU A 313 -16.66 -9.47 -4.94
C GLU A 313 -16.62 -9.02 -6.41
N SER A 314 -15.54 -9.34 -7.13
CA SER A 314 -15.32 -8.82 -8.48
C SER A 314 -16.23 -9.40 -9.58
N ASP A 315 -16.86 -10.56 -9.33
CA ASP A 315 -17.66 -11.29 -10.34
C ASP A 315 -19.11 -10.78 -10.46
N PHE A 316 -19.66 -10.19 -9.39
CA PHE A 316 -21.04 -9.67 -9.30
C PHE A 316 -21.10 -8.15 -9.11
N LEU A 317 -19.98 -7.45 -9.27
CA LEU A 317 -19.89 -6.01 -9.07
C LEU A 317 -20.17 -5.23 -10.36
N THR A 318 -21.23 -4.43 -10.33
CA THR A 318 -21.53 -3.38 -11.30
C THR A 318 -21.10 -2.03 -10.76
N VAL A 319 -20.45 -1.21 -11.60
CA VAL A 319 -20.08 0.17 -11.24
C VAL A 319 -20.72 1.13 -12.23
N LEU A 320 -21.47 2.10 -11.71
CA LEU A 320 -22.12 3.17 -12.46
C LEU A 320 -21.46 4.51 -12.10
N SER A 321 -21.16 5.33 -13.09
CA SER A 321 -20.93 6.77 -12.88
C SER A 321 -22.29 7.43 -12.75
N VAL A 322 -22.44 8.32 -11.77
CA VAL A 322 -23.68 9.08 -11.55
C VAL A 322 -23.35 10.57 -11.61
N GLU A 323 -23.81 11.23 -12.66
CA GLU A 323 -23.62 12.67 -12.86
C GLU A 323 -24.79 13.47 -12.26
N GLY A 324 -24.57 14.76 -11.99
CA GLY A 324 -25.59 15.64 -11.39
C GLY A 324 -25.74 15.55 -9.86
N MET A 325 -25.05 14.66 -9.15
CA MET A 325 -25.06 14.65 -7.68
C MET A 325 -24.42 15.92 -7.10
N MET A 326 -25.14 16.63 -6.22
CA MET A 326 -24.64 17.84 -5.54
C MET A 326 -24.23 17.62 -4.08
N CYS A 327 -24.75 16.57 -3.42
CA CYS A 327 -24.37 16.24 -2.06
C CYS A 327 -24.58 14.75 -1.72
N MET A 328 -23.84 14.25 -0.73
CA MET A 328 -23.99 12.87 -0.26
C MET A 328 -25.30 12.65 0.53
N GLN A 329 -25.73 13.63 1.31
CA GLN A 329 -26.84 13.44 2.26
C GLN A 329 -28.22 13.37 1.58
N ASN A 330 -28.41 14.06 0.45
CA ASN A 330 -29.70 14.09 -0.25
C ASN A 330 -29.62 13.39 -1.61
N CYS A 331 -28.68 13.77 -2.49
CA CYS A 331 -28.55 13.11 -3.80
C CYS A 331 -28.04 11.67 -3.64
N GLY A 332 -26.94 11.48 -2.91
CA GLY A 332 -26.31 10.17 -2.73
C GLY A 332 -27.23 9.14 -2.05
N SER A 333 -27.97 9.55 -1.01
CA SER A 333 -28.92 8.69 -0.30
C SER A 333 -30.13 8.31 -1.16
N THR A 334 -30.63 9.21 -2.01
CA THR A 334 -31.76 8.95 -2.91
C THR A 334 -31.36 7.96 -4.01
N VAL A 335 -30.19 8.15 -4.63
CA VAL A 335 -29.62 7.21 -5.62
C VAL A 335 -29.38 5.85 -4.98
N GLN A 336 -28.80 5.81 -3.77
CA GLN A 336 -28.57 4.56 -3.05
C GLN A 336 -29.88 3.81 -2.77
N SER A 337 -30.89 4.51 -2.27
CA SER A 337 -32.19 3.93 -1.93
C SER A 337 -32.95 3.41 -3.16
N ALA A 338 -32.75 4.03 -4.32
CA ALA A 338 -33.37 3.58 -5.57
C ALA A 338 -32.71 2.30 -6.10
N LEU A 339 -31.38 2.24 -6.07
CA LEU A 339 -30.63 1.05 -6.47
C LEU A 339 -30.88 -0.14 -5.54
N GLU A 340 -31.04 0.08 -4.23
CA GLU A 340 -31.36 -0.99 -3.27
C GLU A 340 -32.72 -1.63 -3.51
N LYS A 341 -33.64 -0.94 -4.21
CA LYS A 341 -34.98 -1.46 -4.55
C LYS A 341 -35.01 -2.29 -5.83
N VAL A 342 -33.93 -2.31 -6.61
CA VAL A 342 -33.88 -3.06 -7.87
C VAL A 342 -33.79 -4.57 -7.56
N PRO A 343 -34.68 -5.42 -8.11
CA PRO A 343 -34.62 -6.85 -7.90
C PRO A 343 -33.27 -7.46 -8.32
N GLY A 344 -32.68 -8.28 -7.44
CA GLY A 344 -31.39 -8.92 -7.67
C GLY A 344 -30.18 -8.15 -7.14
N VAL A 345 -30.39 -6.95 -6.57
CA VAL A 345 -29.35 -6.20 -5.84
C VAL A 345 -29.20 -6.75 -4.42
N LYS A 346 -27.96 -7.03 -4.02
CA LYS A 346 -27.61 -7.47 -2.66
C LYS A 346 -27.14 -6.32 -1.80
N GLN A 347 -26.22 -5.51 -2.33
CA GLN A 347 -25.58 -4.41 -1.59
C GLN A 347 -25.31 -3.24 -2.53
N VAL A 348 -25.47 -2.02 -2.02
CA VAL A 348 -25.23 -0.77 -2.75
C VAL A 348 -24.38 0.17 -1.91
N TYR A 349 -23.48 0.89 -2.57
CA TYR A 349 -22.75 1.99 -1.99
C TYR A 349 -22.60 3.12 -3.01
N VAL A 350 -23.01 4.34 -2.63
CA VAL A 350 -22.82 5.53 -3.46
C VAL A 350 -21.71 6.40 -2.88
N GLY A 351 -20.69 6.68 -3.69
CA GLY A 351 -19.58 7.54 -3.33
C GLY A 351 -19.72 8.92 -3.98
N PHE A 352 -20.09 9.95 -3.21
CA PHE A 352 -20.17 11.32 -3.73
C PHE A 352 -18.83 11.85 -4.22
N SER A 353 -17.73 11.58 -3.50
CA SER A 353 -16.38 12.01 -3.90
C SER A 353 -15.90 11.39 -5.20
N GLU A 354 -16.38 10.18 -5.50
CA GLU A 354 -16.03 9.42 -6.70
C GLU A 354 -17.07 9.61 -7.83
N LYS A 355 -18.21 10.26 -7.54
CA LYS A 355 -19.38 10.34 -8.41
C LYS A 355 -19.81 8.97 -8.98
N CYS A 356 -19.69 7.92 -8.16
CA CYS A 356 -19.92 6.55 -8.57
C CYS A 356 -20.88 5.82 -7.62
N ALA A 357 -21.66 4.90 -8.17
CA ALA A 357 -22.46 3.92 -7.44
C ALA A 357 -21.90 2.51 -7.69
N TYR A 358 -21.67 1.78 -6.61
CA TYR A 358 -21.20 0.41 -6.58
C TYR A 358 -22.36 -0.50 -6.19
N VAL A 359 -22.63 -1.51 -7.00
CA VAL A 359 -23.76 -2.43 -6.80
C VAL A 359 -23.25 -3.85 -6.89
N SER A 360 -23.41 -4.65 -5.83
CA SER A 360 -23.21 -6.11 -5.86
C SER A 360 -24.55 -6.80 -6.05
N GLY A 361 -24.64 -7.70 -7.02
CA GLY A 361 -25.86 -8.47 -7.27
C GLY A 361 -25.92 -9.15 -8.62
N SER A 362 -27.08 -9.73 -8.91
CA SER A 362 -27.43 -10.35 -10.20
C SER A 362 -28.37 -9.48 -11.03
N ALA A 363 -28.65 -8.25 -10.56
CA ALA A 363 -29.51 -7.31 -11.26
C ALA A 363 -28.91 -6.95 -12.64
N PRO A 364 -29.73 -6.94 -13.70
CA PRO A 364 -29.26 -6.59 -15.04
C PRO A 364 -28.81 -5.13 -15.08
N THR A 365 -27.73 -4.86 -15.83
CA THR A 365 -27.12 -3.52 -15.84
C THR A 365 -28.04 -2.43 -16.37
N VAL A 366 -28.94 -2.77 -17.28
CA VAL A 366 -29.97 -1.86 -17.83
C VAL A 366 -30.93 -1.39 -16.74
N ALA A 367 -31.47 -2.30 -15.92
CA ALA A 367 -32.40 -1.95 -14.85
C ALA A 367 -31.76 -1.05 -13.77
N LEU A 368 -30.44 -1.18 -13.55
CA LEU A 368 -29.71 -0.31 -12.62
C LEU A 368 -29.53 1.10 -13.16
N VAL A 369 -29.34 1.28 -14.47
CA VAL A 369 -29.28 2.60 -15.12
C VAL A 369 -30.66 3.26 -15.06
N ASP A 370 -31.70 2.55 -15.47
CA ASP A 370 -33.08 3.04 -15.45
C ASP A 370 -33.51 3.50 -14.05
N ALA A 371 -33.09 2.76 -13.01
CA ALA A 371 -33.39 3.11 -11.62
C ALA A 371 -32.72 4.42 -11.15
N VAL A 372 -31.56 4.76 -11.69
CA VAL A 372 -30.87 6.02 -11.36
C VAL A 372 -31.45 7.19 -12.16
N GLU A 373 -31.77 6.96 -13.43
CA GLU A 373 -32.41 7.95 -14.30
C GLU A 373 -33.83 8.30 -13.83
N ALA A 374 -34.59 7.33 -13.32
CA ALA A 374 -35.91 7.56 -12.73
C ALA A 374 -35.90 8.50 -11.50
N VAL A 375 -34.74 8.66 -10.86
CA VAL A 375 -34.53 9.56 -9.72
C VAL A 375 -34.02 10.93 -10.17
N GLY A 376 -33.80 11.11 -11.47
CA GLY A 376 -33.37 12.37 -12.08
C GLY A 376 -31.85 12.55 -12.16
N PHE A 377 -31.08 11.47 -12.16
CA PHE A 377 -29.63 11.51 -12.33
C PHE A 377 -29.19 10.72 -13.57
N GLU A 378 -28.24 11.26 -14.33
CA GLU A 378 -27.66 10.56 -15.46
C GLU A 378 -26.70 9.46 -14.98
N ALA A 379 -26.88 8.24 -15.47
CA ALA A 379 -26.06 7.09 -15.10
C ALA A 379 -25.33 6.49 -16.31
N ARG A 380 -24.02 6.27 -16.17
CA ARG A 380 -23.20 5.61 -17.18
C ARG A 380 -22.50 4.38 -16.61
N VAL A 381 -22.63 3.25 -17.29
CA VAL A 381 -21.96 2.01 -16.87
C VAL A 381 -20.45 2.13 -17.06
N LEU A 382 -19.69 2.03 -15.96
CA LEU A 382 -18.22 1.97 -15.96
C LEU A 382 -17.70 0.53 -15.94
N ARG A 383 -18.43 -0.38 -15.30
CA ARG A 383 -18.08 -1.80 -15.20
C ARG A 383 -19.34 -2.67 -15.15
N ARG A 384 -19.36 -3.73 -15.96
CA ARG A 384 -20.38 -4.80 -15.91
C ARG A 384 -19.87 -6.00 -15.08
N PRO A 385 -20.77 -6.80 -14.48
CA PRO A 385 -20.41 -8.02 -13.79
C PRO A 385 -19.95 -9.08 -14.80
N ARG A 386 -19.04 -9.95 -14.39
CA ARG A 386 -18.36 -10.91 -15.29
C ARG A 386 -19.32 -11.95 -15.86
N ALA A 387 -20.33 -12.33 -15.11
CA ALA A 387 -21.38 -13.26 -15.56
C ALA A 387 -22.19 -12.73 -16.76
N GLU A 388 -22.26 -11.41 -16.95
CA GLU A 388 -23.02 -10.78 -18.04
C GLU A 388 -22.15 -10.60 -19.30
N SER A 389 -20.81 -10.60 -19.18
CA SER A 389 -19.90 -10.45 -20.31
C SER A 389 -19.68 -11.73 -21.13
N ASP A 390 -19.97 -12.90 -20.57
CA ASP A 390 -19.76 -14.21 -21.22
C ASP A 390 -20.96 -14.66 -22.08
N GLY A 391 -22.02 -13.84 -22.20
CA GLY A 391 -23.28 -14.20 -22.86
C GLY A 391 -23.80 -13.24 -23.94
N ALA A 392 -23.07 -12.21 -24.35
CA ALA A 392 -23.54 -11.30 -25.41
C ALA A 392 -23.18 -11.82 -26.82
N PRO A 393 -24.15 -12.11 -27.70
CA PRO A 393 -23.84 -12.46 -29.09
C PRO A 393 -23.30 -11.23 -29.82
N ALA A 394 -22.28 -11.44 -30.64
CA ALA A 394 -21.73 -10.44 -31.54
C ALA A 394 -22.80 -10.05 -32.58
N TYR A 395 -23.50 -8.93 -32.36
CA TYR A 395 -24.27 -8.29 -33.41
C TYR A 395 -23.43 -7.17 -34.02
N GLY A 396 -22.87 -7.46 -35.18
CA GLY A 396 -22.36 -6.44 -36.09
C GLY A 396 -23.51 -5.87 -36.91
N SER A 397 -23.46 -4.57 -37.17
CA SER A 397 -23.86 -4.03 -38.47
C SER A 397 -23.31 -2.61 -38.60
N ASN A 398 -22.50 -2.43 -39.64
CA ASN A 398 -22.04 -1.17 -40.20
C ASN A 398 -23.17 -0.15 -40.37
N SER A 399 -22.85 1.14 -40.27
CA SER A 399 -23.17 2.11 -41.34
C SER A 399 -22.76 3.55 -40.97
N HIS A 400 -22.00 4.18 -41.89
CA HIS A 400 -22.03 5.61 -42.24
C HIS A 400 -21.47 6.62 -41.23
N LEU A 401 -20.65 7.63 -41.54
CA LEU A 401 -20.24 8.44 -42.72
C LEU A 401 -18.88 9.07 -42.31
N ALA A 402 -18.03 9.73 -43.11
CA ALA A 402 -17.84 10.05 -44.52
C ALA A 402 -16.43 10.65 -44.59
#